data_AF-A0A3D1P5Q3-F1
#
_entry.id   AF-A0A3D1P5Q3-F1
#
_cell.length_a   1.000
_cell.length_b   1.000
_cell.length_c   1.000
_cell.angle_alpha   90.00
_cell.angle_beta   90.00
_cell.angle_gamma   90.00
#
_symmetry.space_group_name_H-M   'P 1'
#
loop_
_entity.id
_entity.type
_entity.pdbx_description
1 polymer ?
#
loop_
_entity_poly.entity_id
_entity_poly.type
_entity_poly.pdbx_seq_one_letter_code
_entity_poly.pdbx_strand_id
1 'polypeptide(L)'
;MLAEMCQQQGITEKQVSRTTIESALKAKGITWSRAKAWIVSPDEQYELKKRQRNRLIELSEQNSDWIVGFLDEEEWSRLRDPMMHSWTEDGKPLQLVEKTADKTEADPKAIACYGVYLRSASQVLLRFVEQRPVSEITCQFLASVCQQVNQMGKRVVGTPAPALPEPPTKRNSIPGAC
;
A
#
# COMPACT_ATOMS: atom_id res chain seq x y z
N MET A 1 7.22 6.35 -24.35
CA MET A 1 6.14 5.77 -23.51
C MET A 1 4.74 6.13 -24.00
N LEU A 2 4.17 7.34 -23.76
CA LEU A 2 2.77 7.61 -24.16
C LEU A 2 2.58 7.67 -25.70
N ALA A 3 3.54 8.26 -26.43
CA ALA A 3 3.50 8.29 -27.89
C ALA A 3 3.54 6.91 -28.55
N GLU A 4 4.39 6.03 -28.02
CA GLU A 4 4.51 4.64 -28.48
C GLU A 4 3.24 3.86 -28.15
N MET A 5 2.68 4.05 -26.96
CA MET A 5 1.41 3.42 -26.57
C MET A 5 0.25 3.89 -27.46
N CYS A 6 0.16 5.19 -27.77
CA CYS A 6 -0.87 5.72 -28.68
C CYS A 6 -0.79 5.07 -30.08
N GLN A 7 0.42 4.83 -30.58
CA GLN A 7 0.60 4.12 -31.85
C GLN A 7 0.23 2.63 -31.73
N GLN A 8 0.74 1.94 -30.70
CA GLN A 8 0.45 0.51 -30.49
C GLN A 8 -1.04 0.23 -30.31
N GLN A 9 -1.79 1.18 -29.73
CA GLN A 9 -3.24 1.09 -29.55
C GLN A 9 -4.03 1.64 -30.74
N GLY A 10 -3.38 2.04 -31.83
CA GLY A 10 -4.05 2.55 -33.05
C GLY A 10 -4.70 3.92 -32.90
N ILE A 11 -4.44 4.66 -31.81
CA ILE A 11 -4.94 6.02 -31.59
C ILE A 11 -4.28 7.00 -32.57
N THR A 12 -3.04 6.73 -32.95
CA THR A 12 -2.29 7.47 -33.97
C THR A 12 -1.68 6.51 -34.96
N GLU A 13 -1.78 6.78 -36.26
CA GLU A 13 -1.22 5.92 -37.32
C GLU A 13 0.31 5.75 -37.23
N LYS A 14 0.99 6.75 -36.68
CA LYS A 14 2.45 6.76 -36.49
C LYS A 14 2.81 7.33 -35.13
N GLN A 15 4.01 7.02 -34.65
CA GLN A 15 4.53 7.62 -33.43
C GLN A 15 4.63 9.14 -33.59
N VAL A 16 3.85 9.87 -32.79
CA VAL A 16 3.87 11.34 -32.76
C VAL A 16 4.90 11.87 -31.78
N SER A 17 5.28 13.13 -31.92
CA SER A 17 6.20 13.76 -30.96
C SER A 17 5.54 13.93 -29.59
N ARG A 18 6.38 14.03 -28.56
CA ARG A 18 5.93 14.34 -27.20
C ARG A 18 5.15 15.66 -27.13
N THR A 19 5.58 16.69 -27.85
CA THR A 19 4.94 18.02 -27.87
C THR A 19 3.56 18.00 -28.51
N THR A 20 3.33 17.15 -29.52
CA THR A 20 2.00 16.94 -30.12
C THR A 20 1.03 16.33 -29.11
N ILE A 21 1.50 15.36 -28.32
CA ILE A 21 0.69 14.73 -27.26
C ILE A 21 0.36 15.72 -26.15
N GLU A 22 1.35 16.48 -25.69
CA GLU A 22 1.16 17.51 -24.66
C GLU A 22 0.13 18.56 -25.10
N SER A 23 0.21 19.01 -26.37
CA SER A 23 -0.77 19.93 -26.95
C SER A 23 -2.18 19.33 -27.03
N ALA A 24 -2.30 18.07 -27.45
CA ALA A 24 -3.59 17.39 -27.58
C ALA A 24 -4.26 17.17 -26.21
N LEU A 25 -3.50 16.76 -25.19
CA LEU A 25 -4.00 16.60 -23.82
C LEU A 25 -4.48 17.94 -23.26
N LYS A 26 -3.70 19.01 -23.46
CA LYS A 26 -4.09 20.36 -23.04
C LYS A 26 -5.39 20.83 -23.72
N ALA A 27 -5.56 20.57 -25.01
CA ALA A 27 -6.78 20.90 -25.75
C ALA A 27 -8.02 20.14 -25.22
N LYS A 28 -7.82 18.96 -24.62
CA LYS A 28 -8.88 18.17 -23.96
C LYS A 28 -9.10 18.57 -22.49
N GLY A 29 -8.45 19.63 -21.99
CA GLY A 29 -8.52 20.04 -20.59
C GLY A 29 -7.77 19.11 -19.63
N ILE A 30 -6.97 18.16 -20.14
CA ILE A 30 -6.17 17.25 -19.32
C ILE A 30 -4.82 17.94 -19.06
N THR A 31 -4.71 18.56 -17.89
CA THR A 31 -3.50 19.28 -17.44
C THR A 31 -2.71 18.50 -16.39
N TRP A 32 -3.12 17.26 -16.11
CA TRP A 32 -2.52 16.42 -15.09
C TRP A 32 -1.11 16.05 -15.49
N SER A 33 -0.14 16.41 -14.65
CA SER A 33 1.25 15.98 -14.79
C SER A 33 1.55 14.90 -13.76
N ARG A 34 2.52 14.02 -14.09
CA ARG A 34 2.94 12.99 -13.15
C ARG A 34 3.54 13.68 -11.93
N ALA A 35 2.96 13.45 -10.75
CA ALA A 35 3.38 14.11 -9.52
C ALA A 35 4.77 13.68 -8.98
N LYS A 36 5.56 12.97 -9.80
CA LYS A 36 6.85 12.37 -9.44
C LYS A 36 7.90 13.40 -8.98
N ALA A 37 7.75 14.67 -9.39
CA ALA A 37 8.68 15.75 -9.02
C ALA A 37 8.38 16.38 -7.66
N TRP A 38 7.19 16.18 -7.08
CA TRP A 38 6.73 16.87 -5.87
C TRP A 38 6.15 15.93 -4.81
N ILE A 39 5.87 14.66 -5.16
CA ILE A 39 5.68 13.58 -4.21
C ILE A 39 7.06 12.95 -3.94
N VAL A 40 7.81 13.56 -3.03
CA VAL A 40 9.00 12.95 -2.45
C VAL A 40 8.55 12.20 -1.20
N SER A 41 8.91 10.93 -1.10
CA SER A 41 8.65 10.19 0.13
C SER A 41 9.48 10.82 1.25
N PRO A 42 8.90 11.10 2.44
CA PRO A 42 9.65 11.63 3.57
C PRO A 42 10.63 10.59 4.15
N ASP A 43 10.58 9.34 3.69
CA ASP A 43 11.48 8.27 4.11
C ASP A 43 12.86 8.45 3.49
N GLU A 44 13.86 8.73 4.32
CA GLU A 44 15.28 8.87 3.93
C GLU A 44 15.80 7.63 3.17
N GLN A 45 15.24 6.45 3.47
CA GLN A 45 15.62 5.18 2.84
C GLN A 45 14.79 4.84 1.61
N TYR A 46 13.90 5.72 1.16
CA TYR A 46 12.98 5.46 0.06
C TYR A 46 13.68 4.95 -1.20
N GLU A 47 14.77 5.61 -1.63
CA GLU A 47 15.50 5.19 -2.84
C GLU A 47 16.25 3.85 -2.64
N LEU A 48 16.66 3.51 -1.43
CA LEU A 48 17.22 2.19 -1.12
C LEU A 48 16.12 1.11 -1.25
N LYS A 49 14.99 1.30 -0.55
CA LYS A 49 13.85 0.36 -0.54
C LYS A 49 13.29 0.17 -1.96
N LYS A 50 13.18 1.26 -2.71
CA LYS A 50 12.74 1.25 -4.12
C LYS A 50 13.70 0.48 -5.02
N ARG A 51 15.02 0.65 -4.87
CA ARG A 51 16.02 -0.14 -5.61
C ARG A 51 15.93 -1.62 -5.27
N GLN A 52 15.82 -1.97 -3.99
CA GLN A 52 15.66 -3.36 -3.54
C GLN A 52 14.40 -4.00 -4.14
N ARG A 53 13.27 -3.30 -4.05
CA ARG A 53 12.01 -3.74 -4.67
C ARG A 53 12.14 -3.94 -6.17
N ASN A 54 12.70 -2.97 -6.90
CA ASN A 54 12.87 -3.08 -8.35
C ASN A 54 13.77 -4.26 -8.72
N ARG A 55 14.86 -4.49 -7.98
CA ARG A 55 15.72 -5.66 -8.16
C ARG A 55 14.96 -6.98 -7.98
N LEU A 56 14.04 -7.06 -7.00
CA LEU A 56 13.22 -8.27 -6.82
C LEU A 56 12.25 -8.50 -7.98
N ILE A 57 11.68 -7.42 -8.53
CA ILE A 57 10.83 -7.49 -9.72
C ILE A 57 11.64 -8.06 -10.90
N GLU A 58 12.81 -7.48 -11.17
CA GLU A 58 13.71 -7.94 -12.24
C GLU A 58 14.13 -9.41 -12.06
N LEU A 59 14.47 -9.83 -10.84
CA LEU A 59 14.80 -11.22 -10.54
C LEU A 59 13.60 -12.15 -10.78
N SER A 60 12.38 -11.73 -10.44
CA SER A 60 11.19 -12.55 -10.69
C SER A 60 10.85 -12.68 -12.18
N GLU A 61 11.20 -11.70 -13.01
CA GLU A 61 11.05 -11.79 -14.46
C GLU A 61 12.04 -12.79 -15.08
N GLN A 62 13.19 -13.00 -14.44
CA GLN A 62 14.21 -13.96 -14.86
C GLN A 62 13.95 -15.39 -14.36
N ASN A 63 13.05 -15.58 -13.38
CA ASN A 63 12.75 -16.87 -12.77
C ASN A 63 11.26 -17.18 -12.95
N SER A 64 10.94 -18.04 -13.92
CA SER A 64 9.54 -18.28 -14.32
C SER A 64 8.70 -18.91 -13.22
N ASP A 65 9.31 -19.56 -12.24
CA ASP A 65 8.66 -20.12 -11.05
C ASP A 65 8.53 -19.11 -9.90
N TRP A 66 9.01 -17.86 -10.04
CA TRP A 66 8.94 -16.85 -8.98
C TRP A 66 7.77 -15.88 -9.19
N ILE A 67 7.27 -15.33 -8.08
CA ILE A 67 6.30 -14.24 -8.09
C ILE A 67 6.60 -13.24 -6.97
N VAL A 68 6.49 -11.95 -7.30
CA VAL A 68 6.56 -10.85 -6.33
C VAL A 68 5.15 -10.46 -5.92
N GLY A 69 4.93 -10.44 -4.61
CA GLY A 69 3.72 -9.96 -3.97
C GLY A 69 3.93 -8.59 -3.32
N PHE A 70 2.97 -7.68 -3.46
CA PHE A 70 2.90 -6.43 -2.71
C PHE A 70 1.83 -6.56 -1.63
N LEU A 71 2.25 -6.58 -0.37
CA LEU A 71 1.37 -6.73 0.77
C LEU A 71 0.98 -5.36 1.33
N ASP A 72 -0.28 -5.23 1.71
CA ASP A 72 -0.78 -4.14 2.52
C ASP A 72 -1.73 -4.69 3.60
N GLU A 73 -1.88 -3.92 4.67
CA GLU A 73 -2.69 -4.26 5.84
C GLU A 73 -3.45 -3.01 6.28
N GLU A 74 -4.78 -3.10 6.32
CA GLU A 74 -5.63 -1.96 6.68
C GLU A 74 -6.71 -2.36 7.67
N GLU A 75 -6.94 -1.53 8.68
CA GLU A 75 -8.04 -1.68 9.64
C GLU A 75 -9.17 -0.70 9.31
N TRP A 76 -10.36 -1.25 9.09
CA TRP A 76 -11.59 -0.53 8.75
C TRP A 76 -12.48 -0.47 9.96
N SER A 77 -12.81 0.73 10.43
CA SER A 77 -13.67 0.93 11.59
C SER A 77 -14.98 1.60 11.18
N ARG A 78 -16.11 1.04 11.62
CA ARG A 78 -17.43 1.68 11.46
C ARG A 78 -17.59 2.94 12.31
N LEU A 79 -16.72 3.12 13.30
CA LEU A 79 -16.71 4.28 14.18
C LEU A 79 -15.83 5.41 13.64
N ARG A 80 -15.06 5.19 12.56
CA ARG A 80 -14.22 6.24 11.97
C ARG A 80 -15.11 7.37 11.47
N ASP A 81 -14.85 8.59 11.93
CA ASP A 81 -15.51 9.76 11.40
C ASP A 81 -15.10 10.00 9.95
N PRO A 82 -16.05 10.33 9.05
CA PRO A 82 -15.70 10.73 7.70
C PRO A 82 -14.82 11.98 7.76
N MET A 83 -13.76 12.04 6.94
CA MET A 83 -13.04 13.31 6.74
C MET A 83 -14.02 14.31 6.11
N MET A 84 -14.53 15.22 6.93
CA MET A 84 -15.49 16.23 6.52
C MET A 84 -14.84 17.61 6.59
N HIS A 85 -14.96 18.36 5.49
CA HIS A 85 -14.67 19.79 5.49
C HIS A 85 -16.01 20.54 5.60
N SER A 86 -16.21 21.26 6.70
CA SER A 86 -17.43 22.07 6.93
C SER A 86 -17.07 23.55 7.03
N TRP A 87 -17.89 24.40 6.40
CA TRP A 87 -17.83 25.85 6.61
C TRP A 87 -18.86 26.21 7.69
N THR A 88 -18.45 27.03 8.66
CA THR A 88 -19.29 27.49 9.76
C THR A 88 -19.36 29.02 9.74
N GLU A 89 -20.54 29.60 9.96
CA GLU A 89 -20.62 31.03 10.26
C GLU A 89 -19.80 31.36 11.53
N ASP A 90 -19.21 32.55 11.55
CA ASP A 90 -18.33 33.05 12.61
C ASP A 90 -17.03 32.28 12.87
N GLY A 91 -16.63 31.35 11.99
CA GLY A 91 -15.35 30.62 12.12
C GLY A 91 -15.25 29.72 13.35
N LYS A 92 -16.38 29.36 13.98
CA LYS A 92 -16.42 28.46 15.12
C LYS A 92 -16.29 27.00 14.65
N PRO A 93 -15.23 26.27 15.01
CA PRO A 93 -15.06 24.89 14.58
C PRO A 93 -16.18 24.00 15.13
N LEU A 94 -16.67 23.07 14.31
CA LEU A 94 -17.57 22.01 14.77
C LEU A 94 -16.85 21.14 15.81
N GLN A 95 -17.56 20.79 16.88
CA GLN A 95 -17.04 19.84 17.87
C GLN A 95 -17.22 18.42 17.33
N LEU A 96 -16.12 17.66 17.30
CA LEU A 96 -16.17 16.24 16.96
C LEU A 96 -16.69 15.46 18.17
N VAL A 97 -17.65 14.56 17.94
CA VAL A 97 -18.17 13.67 18.97
C VAL A 97 -17.49 12.32 18.82
N GLU A 98 -16.79 11.88 19.87
CA GLU A 98 -16.16 10.55 19.88
C GLU A 98 -17.23 9.45 19.81
N LYS A 99 -17.13 8.60 18.78
CA LYS A 99 -17.98 7.42 18.62
C LYS A 99 -17.36 6.24 19.37
N THR A 100 -18.13 5.65 20.28
CA THR A 100 -17.76 4.42 21.00
C THR A 100 -18.72 3.29 20.63
N ALA A 101 -18.26 2.05 20.69
CA ALA A 101 -19.10 0.86 20.54
C ALA A 101 -19.33 0.23 21.91
N ASP A 102 -20.55 -0.25 22.15
CA ASP A 102 -20.86 -1.05 23.33
C ASP A 102 -20.17 -2.43 23.22
N LYS A 103 -19.77 -2.98 24.36
CA LYS A 103 -19.17 -4.32 24.44
C LYS A 103 -20.18 -5.43 24.13
N THR A 104 -21.48 -5.16 24.22
CA THR A 104 -22.54 -6.12 23.91
C THR A 104 -22.99 -6.09 22.45
N GLU A 105 -22.46 -5.19 21.62
CA GLU A 105 -22.77 -5.15 20.20
C GLU A 105 -22.21 -6.38 19.48
N ALA A 106 -23.04 -7.03 18.67
CA ALA A 106 -22.65 -8.20 17.90
C ALA A 106 -21.64 -7.86 16.79
N ASP A 107 -21.76 -6.66 16.20
CA ASP A 107 -20.87 -6.22 15.13
C ASP A 107 -19.56 -5.65 15.71
N PRO A 108 -18.40 -6.14 15.27
CA PRO A 108 -17.13 -5.62 15.74
C PRO A 108 -16.98 -4.14 15.37
N LYS A 109 -16.28 -3.38 16.22
CA LYS A 109 -16.02 -1.96 15.96
C LYS A 109 -15.14 -1.74 14.72
N ALA A 110 -14.28 -2.71 14.43
CA ALA A 110 -13.35 -2.66 13.32
C ALA A 110 -13.03 -4.08 12.84
N ILE A 111 -12.68 -4.17 11.55
CA ILE A 111 -12.19 -5.37 10.89
C ILE A 111 -10.85 -5.04 10.26
N ALA A 112 -9.92 -5.98 10.28
CA ALA A 112 -8.69 -5.85 9.52
C ALA A 112 -8.80 -6.59 8.18
N CYS A 113 -8.16 -6.03 7.17
CA CYS A 113 -8.07 -6.57 5.83
C CYS A 113 -6.60 -6.69 5.45
N TYR A 114 -6.19 -7.90 5.11
CA TYR A 114 -4.90 -8.16 4.50
C TYR A 114 -5.09 -8.29 3.00
N GLY A 115 -4.24 -7.61 2.23
CA GLY A 115 -4.20 -7.73 0.79
C GLY A 115 -2.80 -8.06 0.30
N VAL A 116 -2.69 -8.99 -0.64
CA VAL A 116 -1.46 -9.15 -1.43
C VAL A 116 -1.77 -9.12 -2.92
N TYR A 117 -1.12 -8.21 -3.65
CA TYR A 117 -1.16 -8.16 -5.10
C TYR A 117 0.02 -8.93 -5.70
N LEU A 118 -0.29 -10.01 -6.42
CA LEU A 118 0.64 -10.88 -7.12
C LEU A 118 0.85 -10.37 -8.55
N ARG A 119 1.99 -9.72 -8.80
CA ARG A 119 2.21 -8.88 -9.98
C ARG A 119 2.09 -9.60 -11.32
N SER A 120 2.74 -10.75 -11.47
CA SER A 120 2.78 -11.48 -12.75
C SER A 120 1.49 -12.25 -13.02
N ALA A 121 0.80 -12.69 -11.96
CA ALA A 121 -0.54 -13.30 -12.06
C ALA A 121 -1.67 -12.27 -12.21
N SER A 122 -1.39 -10.98 -11.99
CA SER A 122 -2.38 -9.90 -11.92
C SER A 122 -3.56 -10.23 -10.99
N GLN A 123 -3.26 -10.90 -9.88
CA GLN A 123 -4.26 -11.38 -8.92
C GLN A 123 -4.08 -10.69 -7.57
N VAL A 124 -5.19 -10.39 -6.90
CA VAL A 124 -5.20 -9.93 -5.51
C VAL A 124 -5.76 -11.04 -4.63
N LEU A 125 -5.07 -11.36 -3.54
CA LEU A 125 -5.58 -12.22 -2.47
C LEU A 125 -5.96 -11.33 -1.30
N LEU A 126 -7.19 -11.47 -0.81
CA LEU A 126 -7.72 -10.71 0.32
C LEU A 126 -8.11 -11.64 1.46
N ARG A 127 -7.89 -11.20 2.69
CA ARG A 127 -8.41 -11.86 3.89
C ARG A 127 -8.92 -10.83 4.88
N PHE A 128 -10.20 -10.95 5.22
CA PHE A 128 -10.82 -10.19 6.31
C PHE A 128 -10.68 -10.96 7.61
N VAL A 129 -10.35 -10.25 8.69
CA VAL A 129 -10.27 -10.80 10.05
C VAL A 129 -10.94 -9.83 11.02
N GLU A 130 -11.64 -10.37 12.00
CA GLU A 130 -12.26 -9.58 13.08
C GLU A 130 -11.24 -9.17 14.15
N GLN A 131 -10.15 -9.95 14.26
CA GLN A 131 -9.09 -9.67 15.22
C GLN A 131 -8.22 -8.52 14.74
N ARG A 132 -7.56 -7.85 15.71
CA ARG A 132 -6.51 -6.91 15.39
C ARG A 132 -5.39 -7.61 14.64
N PRO A 133 -4.77 -6.93 13.66
CA PRO A 133 -3.66 -7.51 12.95
C PRO A 133 -2.44 -7.52 13.85
N VAL A 134 -2.17 -8.69 14.42
CA VAL A 134 -0.99 -8.96 15.25
C VAL A 134 -0.15 -10.02 14.54
N SER A 135 1.13 -10.12 14.93
CA SER A 135 2.12 -10.96 14.25
C SER A 135 1.63 -12.38 13.94
N GLU A 136 0.87 -13.01 14.85
CA GLU A 136 0.30 -14.34 14.64
C GLU A 136 -0.66 -14.40 13.44
N ILE A 137 -1.63 -13.48 13.36
CA ILE A 137 -2.63 -13.46 12.29
C ILE A 137 -1.97 -13.10 10.95
N THR A 138 -1.00 -12.17 10.96
CA THR A 138 -0.20 -11.84 9.77
C THR A 138 0.58 -13.06 9.27
N CYS A 139 1.20 -13.84 10.17
CA CYS A 139 1.88 -15.10 9.81
C CYS A 139 0.93 -16.12 9.20
N GLN A 140 -0.28 -16.29 9.76
CA GLN A 140 -1.30 -17.18 9.20
C GLN A 140 -1.72 -16.75 7.79
N PHE A 141 -1.91 -15.44 7.56
CA PHE A 141 -2.21 -14.91 6.23
C PHE A 141 -1.07 -15.21 5.24
N LEU A 142 0.17 -14.92 5.61
CA LEU A 142 1.34 -15.20 4.78
C LEU A 142 1.49 -16.70 4.45
N ALA A 143 1.21 -17.58 5.41
CA ALA A 143 1.21 -19.03 5.18
C ALA A 143 0.15 -19.43 4.14
N SER A 144 -1.06 -18.87 4.23
CA SER A 144 -2.12 -19.09 3.24
C SER A 144 -1.73 -18.58 1.85
N VAL A 145 -1.09 -17.41 1.77
CA VAL A 145 -0.57 -16.87 0.50
C VAL A 145 0.46 -17.83 -0.11
N CYS A 146 1.42 -18.31 0.69
CA CYS A 146 2.41 -19.28 0.23
C CYS A 146 1.76 -20.57 -0.30
N GLN A 147 0.74 -21.09 0.38
CA GLN A 147 -0.01 -22.26 -0.09
C GLN A 147 -0.68 -22.01 -1.44
N GLN A 148 -1.37 -20.87 -1.58
CA GLN A 148 -2.08 -20.54 -2.81
C GLN A 148 -1.13 -20.30 -3.98
N VAL A 149 0.00 -19.66 -3.74
CA VAL A 149 1.04 -19.46 -4.76
C VAL A 149 1.72 -20.78 -5.14
N ASN A 150 1.93 -21.69 -4.18
CA ASN A 150 2.45 -23.03 -4.46
C ASN A 150 1.49 -23.85 -5.34
N GLN A 151 0.17 -23.72 -5.15
CA GLN A 151 -0.84 -24.34 -6.02
C GLN A 151 -0.78 -23.81 -7.47
N MET A 152 -0.27 -22.60 -7.68
CA MET A 152 -0.01 -22.03 -9.01
C MET A 152 1.32 -22.51 -9.63
N GLY A 153 2.07 -23.37 -8.92
CA GLY A 153 3.42 -23.79 -9.33
C GLY A 153 4.44 -22.66 -9.21
N LYS A 154 4.23 -21.71 -8.30
CA LYS A 154 5.09 -20.54 -8.09
C LYS A 154 5.68 -20.51 -6.68
N ARG A 155 6.71 -19.69 -6.49
CA ARG A 155 7.40 -19.38 -5.24
C ARG A 155 7.30 -17.88 -4.97
N VAL A 156 6.94 -17.48 -3.75
CA VAL A 156 6.85 -16.06 -3.37
C VAL A 156 8.23 -15.53 -2.97
N VAL A 157 8.58 -14.34 -3.44
CA VAL A 157 9.70 -13.56 -2.90
C VAL A 157 9.17 -12.27 -2.27
N GLY A 158 9.50 -12.06 -1.00
CA GLY A 158 9.23 -10.82 -0.27
C GLY A 158 10.53 -10.19 0.22
N THR A 159 10.54 -8.87 0.41
CA THR A 159 11.60 -8.22 1.18
C THR A 159 11.36 -8.51 2.65
N PRO A 160 12.33 -9.08 3.41
CA PRO A 160 12.27 -8.92 4.85
C PRO A 160 12.26 -7.42 5.16
N ALA A 161 11.44 -6.99 6.12
CA ALA A 161 11.60 -5.65 6.69
C ALA A 161 13.08 -5.49 7.09
N PRO A 162 13.71 -4.31 6.88
CA PRO A 162 15.03 -4.08 7.44
C PRO A 162 14.95 -4.41 8.94
N ALA A 163 15.90 -5.21 9.43
CA ALA A 163 15.94 -5.58 10.85
C ALA A 163 15.75 -4.31 11.68
N LEU A 164 14.67 -4.26 12.44
CA LEU A 164 14.46 -3.17 13.39
C LEU A 164 15.70 -3.17 14.31
N PRO A 165 16.30 -2.00 14.60
CA PRO A 165 17.35 -1.95 15.60
C PRO A 165 16.81 -2.58 16.88
N GLU A 166 17.62 -3.40 17.55
CA GLU A 166 17.19 -4.10 18.76
C GLU A 166 16.56 -3.11 19.75
N PRO A 167 15.44 -3.47 20.40
CA PRO A 167 14.81 -2.60 21.36
C PRO A 167 15.84 -2.20 22.43
N PRO A 168 15.87 -0.94 22.86
CA PRO A 168 16.84 -0.50 23.87
C PRO A 168 16.72 -1.42 25.08
N THR A 169 17.85 -2.03 25.46
CA THR A 169 17.98 -2.84 26.66
C THR A 169 17.41 -2.05 27.83
N LYS A 170 16.43 -2.62 28.53
CA LYS A 170 15.82 -1.99 29.72
C LYS A 170 16.96 -1.48 30.61
N ARG A 171 17.10 -0.16 30.72
CA ARG A 171 18.05 0.45 31.64
C ARG A 171 17.69 -0.05 33.04
N ASN A 172 18.68 -0.64 33.69
CA ASN A 172 18.60 -1.20 35.02
C ASN A 172 17.84 -0.28 35.99
N SER A 173 16.98 -0.92 36.78
CA SER A 173 16.35 -0.38 37.98
C SER A 173 17.32 0.50 38.77
N ILE A 174 16.92 1.74 39.04
CA ILE A 174 17.61 2.60 40.00
C ILE A 174 17.43 1.94 41.38
N PRO A 175 18.50 1.53 42.08
CA PRO A 175 18.38 1.06 43.45
C PRO A 175 18.36 2.27 44.38
N GLY A 176 17.34 2.34 45.24
CA GLY A 176 17.32 3.24 46.39
C GLY A 176 16.43 4.47 46.23
N ALA A 177 15.19 4.34 46.70
CA ALA A 177 14.52 5.41 47.43
C ALA A 177 14.00 4.76 48.73
N CYS A 178 14.63 5.14 49.84
CA CYS A 178 14.10 4.95 51.18
C CYS A 178 12.78 5.70 51.34
#